data_AF-A0A0F9MAH7-F1
#
_entry.id   AF-A0A0F9MAH7-F1
#
_cell.length_a   1.000
_cell.length_b   1.000
_cell.length_c   1.000
_cell.angle_alpha   90.00
_cell.angle_beta   90.00
_cell.angle_gamma   90.00
#
_symmetry.space_group_name_H-M   'P 1'
#
loop_
_entity.id
_entity.type
_entity.pdbx_description
1 polymer ?
#
loop_
_entity_poly.entity_id
_entity_poly.type
_entity_poly.pdbx_seq_one_letter_code
_entity_poly.pdbx_strand_id
1 'polypeptide(L)' 'MRDIEERGLAVYARGSKVKGTTTGGGHVCPIESCGEWCIGVRWPDGELTYPCTGGMVMRSDGARQIA' A
#
# COMPACT_ATOMS: atom_id res chain seq x y z
N MET A 1 5.20 6.31 14.23
CA MET A 1 4.08 5.61 13.57
C MET A 1 4.04 6.14 12.15
N ARG A 2 4.05 5.29 11.11
CA ARG A 2 4.05 5.78 9.71
C ARG A 2 2.59 5.97 9.31
N ASP A 3 2.21 7.16 8.83
CA ASP A 3 0.80 7.50 8.51
C ASP A 3 0.14 6.50 7.54
N ILE A 4 0.93 5.84 6.68
CA ILE A 4 0.46 4.85 5.72
C ILE A 4 -0.06 3.54 6.33
N GLU A 5 0.22 3.29 7.61
CA GLU A 5 -0.30 2.14 8.35
C GLU A 5 -1.71 2.39 8.90
N GLU A 6 -2.25 3.61 8.82
CA GLU A 6 -3.61 3.89 9.23
C GLU A 6 -4.60 3.08 8.39
N ARG A 7 -5.61 2.49 9.04
CA ARG A 7 -6.69 1.78 8.35
C ARG A 7 -7.57 2.77 7.59
N GLY A 8 -7.99 2.40 6.38
CA GLY A 8 -8.97 3.17 5.62
C GLY A 8 -8.39 4.11 4.56
N LEU A 9 -7.07 4.22 4.45
CA LEU A 9 -6.41 5.04 3.44
C LEU A 9 -6.53 4.41 2.05
N ALA A 10 -6.70 5.27 1.06
CA ALA A 10 -6.82 4.87 -0.34
C ALA A 10 -5.46 4.47 -0.93
N VAL A 11 -5.41 3.32 -1.59
CA VAL A 11 -4.26 2.87 -2.37
C VAL A 11 -4.71 2.52 -3.78
N TYR A 12 -4.00 3.01 -4.80
CA TYR A 12 -4.27 2.71 -6.20
C TYR A 12 -3.34 1.61 -6.72
N ALA A 13 -3.91 0.66 -7.46
CA ALA A 13 -3.12 -0.34 -8.17
C ALA A 13 -2.33 0.29 -9.33
N ARG A 14 -1.24 -0.37 -9.73
CA ARG A 14 -0.34 0.10 -10.78
C ARG A 14 -1.08 0.31 -12.10
N GLY A 15 -0.95 1.50 -12.69
CA GLY A 15 -1.46 1.81 -14.02
C GLY A 15 -2.99 1.76 -14.16
N SER A 16 -3.74 1.62 -13.07
CA SER A 16 -5.19 1.49 -13.11
C SER A 16 -5.88 2.51 -12.19
N LYS A 17 -7.19 2.64 -12.34
CA LYS A 17 -8.04 3.41 -11.41
C LYS A 17 -8.58 2.54 -10.27
N VAL A 18 -8.12 1.30 -10.15
CA VAL A 18 -8.57 0.37 -9.10
C VAL A 18 -8.05 0.88 -7.76
N LYS A 19 -8.98 1.12 -6.84
CA LYS A 19 -8.72 1.65 -5.51
C LYS A 19 -8.95 0.53 -4.50
N GLY A 20 -7.93 0.21 -3.72
CA GLY A 20 -7.98 -0.59 -2.51
C GLY A 20 -7.88 0.29 -1.27
N THR A 21 -7.97 -0.37 -0.11
CA THR A 21 -8.01 0.28 1.19
C THR A 21 -7.01 -0.36 2.15
N THR A 22 -6.23 0.44 2.86
CA THR A 22 -5.29 -0.05 3.88
C THR A 22 -6.03 -0.73 5.03
N THR A 23 -5.47 -1.83 5.53
CA THR A 23 -6.11 -2.66 6.57
C THR A 23 -5.74 -2.26 8.00
N GLY A 24 -4.79 -1.35 8.19
CA GLY A 24 -4.32 -0.94 9.52
C GLY A 24 -3.09 -1.71 10.02
N GLY A 25 -2.47 -2.53 9.16
CA GLY A 25 -1.36 -3.41 9.55
C GLY A 25 -0.43 -3.70 8.40
N GLY A 26 0.70 -4.32 8.73
CA GLY A 26 1.76 -4.61 7.77
C GLY A 26 2.91 -5.38 8.41
N HIS A 27 3.99 -5.55 7.66
CA HIS A 27 5.22 -6.20 8.13
C HIS A 27 6.44 -5.62 7.40
N VAL A 28 7.63 -5.85 7.94
CA VAL A 28 8.88 -5.49 7.23
C VAL A 28 8.98 -6.31 5.94
N CYS A 29 9.36 -5.66 4.85
CA CYS A 29 9.58 -6.27 3.56
C CYS A 29 10.58 -7.44 3.72
N PRO A 30 10.24 -8.65 3.25
CA PRO A 30 11.08 -9.84 3.46
C PRO A 30 12.34 -9.83 2.58
N ILE A 31 12.47 -8.90 1.64
CA ILE A 31 13.66 -8.75 0.81
C ILE A 31 14.77 -8.14 1.67
N GLU A 32 15.84 -8.90 1.90
CA GLU A 32 16.94 -8.53 2.80
C GLU A 32 17.53 -7.14 2.51
N SER A 33 17.59 -6.73 1.25
CA SER A 33 18.14 -5.45 0.83
C SER A 33 17.14 -4.28 0.82
N CYS A 34 15.85 -4.54 1.05
CA CYS A 34 14.82 -3.51 0.98
C CYS A 34 14.60 -2.84 2.35
N GLY A 35 14.33 -3.63 3.39
CA GLY A 35 14.12 -3.13 4.76
C GLY A 35 12.91 -2.18 4.96
N GLU A 36 12.19 -1.86 3.89
CA GLU A 36 10.98 -1.03 3.91
C GLU A 36 9.78 -1.76 4.51
N TRP A 37 8.69 -1.05 4.76
CA TRP A 37 7.46 -1.67 5.28
C TRP A 37 6.55 -2.12 4.14
N CYS A 38 5.85 -3.24 4.31
CA CYS A 38 4.76 -3.69 3.45
C CYS A 38 3.44 -3.45 4.16
N ILE A 39 2.50 -2.75 3.51
CA ILE A 39 1.18 -2.43 4.08
C ILE A 39 0.11 -3.37 3.55
N GLY A 40 -0.78 -3.85 4.42
CA GLY A 40 -1.93 -4.64 3.99
C GLY A 40 -2.93 -3.77 3.23
N VAL A 41 -3.28 -4.16 2.00
CA VAL A 41 -4.26 -3.48 1.15
C VAL A 41 -5.31 -4.48 0.71
N ARG A 42 -6.58 -4.20 1.04
CA ARG A 42 -7.74 -4.97 0.56
C ARG A 42 -8.29 -4.33 -0.72
N TRP A 43 -8.42 -5.13 -1.76
CA TRP A 43 -8.95 -4.72 -3.07
C TRP A 43 -10.45 -4.99 -3.21
N PRO A 44 -11.13 -4.40 -4.21
CA PRO A 44 -12.58 -4.56 -4.42
C PRO A 44 -13.05 -6.00 -4.68
N ASP A 45 -12.18 -6.84 -5.24
CA ASP A 45 -12.42 -8.28 -5.46
C ASP A 45 -12.28 -9.11 -4.17
N GLY A 46 -11.91 -8.47 -3.05
CA GLY A 46 -11.66 -9.13 -1.77
C GLY A 46 -10.23 -9.63 -1.61
N GLU A 47 -9.35 -9.47 -2.59
CA GLU A 47 -7.94 -9.87 -2.48
C GLU A 47 -7.21 -8.99 -1.45
N LEU A 48 -6.34 -9.60 -0.64
CA LEU A 48 -5.46 -8.91 0.30
C LEU A 48 -4.02 -9.02 -0.18
N THR A 49 -3.39 -7.89 -0.43
CA THR A 49 -1.97 -7.82 -0.85
C THR A 49 -1.16 -6.99 0.13
N TYR A 50 0.17 -7.10 0.02
CA TYR A 50 1.12 -6.40 0.88
C TYR A 50 2.17 -5.65 0.04
N PRO A 51 1.79 -4.59 -0.69
CA PRO A 51 2.74 -3.79 -1.45
C PRO A 51 3.79 -3.15 -0.52
N CYS A 52 5.04 -3.18 -0.99
CA CYS A 52 6.16 -2.51 -0.32
C CYS A 52 6.04 -0.99 -0.49
N THR A 53 6.10 -0.27 0.63
CA THR A 53 5.99 1.20 0.68
C THR A 53 7.12 1.92 -0.06
N GLY A 54 8.31 1.31 -0.16
CA GLY A 54 9.41 1.83 -0.98
C GLY A 54 9.13 1.83 -2.49
N GLY A 55 8.17 1.00 -2.94
CA GLY A 55 7.71 0.95 -4.34
C GLY A 55 6.44 1.76 -4.60
N MET A 56 6.05 2.66 -3.68
CA MET A 56 4.82 3.43 -3.81
C MET A 56 5.10 4.90 -4.08
N VAL A 57 4.30 5.49 -4.96
CA VAL A 57 4.36 6.92 -5.29
C VAL A 57 3.16 7.67 -4.70
N MET A 58 3.37 8.94 -4.41
CA MET A 58 2.28 9.87 -4.06
C MET A 58 1.58 10.32 -5.32
N ARG A 59 0.25 10.25 -5.33
CA ARG A 59 -0.60 10.83 -6.37
C ARG A 59 -0.90 12.30 -6.05
N SER A 60 -1.38 13.02 -7.06
CA SER A 60 -1.82 14.42 -6.92
C SER A 60 -3.03 14.61 -6.00
N ASP A 61 -3.82 13.57 -5.79
CA ASP A 61 -4.97 13.54 -4.87
C ASP A 61 -4.57 13.21 -3.41
N GLY A 62 -3.27 13.07 -3.13
CA GLY A 62 -2.74 12.72 -1.81
C GLY A 62 -2.78 11.23 -1.47
N ALA A 63 -3.35 10.38 -2.33
CA ALA A 63 -3.35 8.94 -2.14
C ALA A 63 -2.03 8.29 -2.58
N ARG A 64 -1.80 7.04 -2.15
CA ARG A 64 -0.64 6.24 -2.57
C ARG A 64 -0.99 5.39 -3.79
N GLN A 65 -0.02 5.16 -4.66
CA GLN A 65 -0.15 4.26 -5.79
C GLN A 65 1.05 3.31 -5.86
N ILE A 66 0.79 2.05 -6.22
CA ILE A 66 1.85 1.08 -6.52
C ILE A 66 2.50 1.47 -7.86
N ALA A 67 3.82 1.67 -7.86
CA ALA A 67 4.59 2.12 -9.03
C ALA A 67 4.75 1.05 -10.12
#